data_AF-A0A925UQ32-F1
#
_entry.id   AF-A0A925UQ32-F1
#
_cell.length_a   1.000
_cell.length_b   1.000
_cell.length_c   1.000
_cell.angle_alpha   90.00
_cell.angle_beta   90.00
_cell.angle_gamma   90.00
#
_symmetry.space_group_name_H-M   'P 1'
#
loop_
_entity.id
_entity.type
_entity.pdbx_description
1 polymer ?
#
loop_
_entity_poly.entity_id
_entity_poly.type
_entity_poly.pdbx_seq_one_letter_code
_entity_poly.pdbx_strand_id
1 'polypeptide(L)'
;PEIRHLHNENKLLYSQKYKYPDANGIKTGYTIKAKHTYIGSATRNGKTLVVVLLSGVKGYYKDAASLLDYGFEKLKISTIKRSELQN
;
A
#
# COMPACT_ATOMS: atom_id res chain seq x y z
N PRO A 1 27.20 22.11 10.81
CA PRO A 1 25.97 21.28 10.85
C PRO A 1 26.31 19.79 10.81
N GLU A 2 25.65 18.95 11.61
CA GLU A 2 25.83 17.49 11.60
C GLU A 2 24.91 16.85 10.56
N ILE A 3 25.43 15.88 9.79
CA ILE A 3 24.65 15.15 8.78
C ILE A 3 23.85 14.03 9.44
N ARG A 4 22.55 13.95 9.13
CA ARG A 4 21.67 12.86 9.60
C ARG A 4 21.10 12.08 8.42
N HIS A 5 21.33 10.77 8.41
CA HIS A 5 20.77 9.87 7.42
C HIS A 5 19.41 9.36 7.89
N LEU A 6 18.36 9.67 7.14
CA LEU A 6 17.01 9.16 7.39
C LEU A 6 16.74 7.98 6.46
N HIS A 7 16.31 6.87 7.05
CA HIS A 7 15.90 5.69 6.31
C HIS A 7 14.38 5.60 6.35
N ASN A 8 13.77 5.28 5.21
CA ASN A 8 12.35 5.00 5.17
C ASN A 8 12.10 3.66 5.87
N GLU A 9 11.10 3.58 6.74
CA GLU A 9 10.74 2.34 7.42
C GLU A 9 9.80 1.45 6.60
N ASN A 10 9.18 2.00 5.55
CA ASN A 10 8.27 1.25 4.69
C ASN A 10 9.04 0.29 3.79
N LYS A 11 9.01 -0.99 4.18
CA LYS A 11 9.76 -2.05 3.51
C LYS A 11 9.22 -2.43 2.13
N LEU A 12 7.99 -2.06 1.79
CA LEU A 12 7.45 -2.32 0.44
C LEU A 12 8.22 -1.55 -0.64
N LEU A 13 8.91 -0.46 -0.29
CA LEU A 13 9.56 0.42 -1.28
C LEU A 13 10.93 -0.09 -1.73
N TYR A 14 11.72 -0.67 -0.82
CA TYR A 14 13.15 -0.93 -1.09
C TYR A 14 13.67 -2.27 -0.55
N SER A 15 12.92 -2.99 0.29
CA SER A 15 13.44 -4.19 0.95
C SER A 15 13.59 -5.37 0.00
N GLN A 16 14.73 -6.05 -0.01
CA GLN A 16 14.91 -7.28 -0.80
C GLN A 16 13.88 -8.37 -0.47
N LYS A 17 13.37 -8.39 0.77
CA LYS A 17 12.41 -9.41 1.23
C LYS A 17 10.94 -9.03 1.01
N TYR A 18 10.63 -7.74 1.01
CA TYR A 18 9.24 -7.25 1.07
C TYR A 18 8.90 -6.26 -0.04
N LYS A 19 9.83 -5.93 -0.94
CA LYS A 19 9.58 -5.00 -2.04
C LYS A 19 8.36 -5.46 -2.82
N TYR A 20 7.42 -4.54 -3.01
CA TYR A 20 6.20 -4.79 -3.75
C TYR A 20 6.21 -3.96 -5.05
N PRO A 21 5.93 -4.56 -6.22
CA PRO A 21 5.85 -3.82 -7.48
C PRO A 21 4.87 -2.66 -7.38
N ASP A 22 5.20 -1.54 -8.02
CA ASP A 22 4.36 -0.34 -8.07
C ASP A 22 4.11 0.36 -6.72
N ALA A 23 4.72 -0.10 -5.63
CA ALA A 23 4.57 0.50 -4.31
C ALA A 23 5.17 1.91 -4.26
N ASN A 24 4.42 2.85 -3.69
CA ASN A 24 4.78 4.27 -3.66
C ASN A 24 4.47 4.99 -2.33
N GLY A 25 4.08 4.26 -1.28
CA GLY A 25 3.77 4.82 0.04
C GLY A 25 3.27 3.76 1.02
N ILE A 26 2.82 4.10 2.24
CA ILE A 26 2.63 5.45 2.80
C ILE A 26 3.31 5.59 4.16
N LYS A 27 2.86 4.91 5.21
CA LYS A 27 3.38 5.14 6.57
C LYS A 27 3.29 3.91 7.46
N THR A 28 4.34 3.73 8.25
CA THR A 28 4.41 2.78 9.37
C THR A 28 4.03 3.46 10.69
N GLY A 29 3.38 2.75 11.59
CA GLY A 29 3.07 3.23 12.94
C GLY A 29 3.21 2.12 13.97
N TYR A 30 3.63 2.49 15.18
CA TYR A 30 3.69 1.57 16.30
C TYR A 30 3.50 2.31 17.62
N THR A 31 2.61 1.79 18.47
CA THR A 31 2.57 2.08 19.90
C THR A 31 2.24 0.78 20.64
N ILE A 32 2.49 0.73 21.95
CA ILE A 32 2.16 -0.45 22.77
C ILE A 32 0.66 -0.78 22.67
N LYS A 33 -0.21 0.23 22.71
CA LYS A 33 -1.67 0.05 22.64
C LYS A 33 -2.16 -0.29 21.24
N ALA A 34 -1.61 0.36 20.20
CA ALA A 34 -2.07 0.19 18.81
C ALA A 34 -1.46 -1.03 18.11
N LYS A 35 -0.39 -1.63 18.67
CA LYS A 35 0.49 -2.59 18.00
C LYS A 35 1.01 -1.99 16.69
N HIS A 36 1.34 -2.83 15.69
CA HIS A 36 1.74 -2.32 14.39
C HIS A 36 0.52 -1.81 13.61
N THR A 37 0.57 -0.54 13.19
CA THR A 37 -0.33 0.00 12.18
C THR A 37 0.46 0.27 10.91
N TYR A 38 -0.17 0.06 9.75
CA TYR A 38 0.49 0.21 8.47
C TYR A 38 -0.47 0.70 7.42
N ILE A 39 -0.03 1.69 6.64
CA ILE A 39 -0.70 2.15 5.43
C ILE A 39 0.28 2.00 4.27
N GLY A 40 -0.11 1.21 3.28
CA GLY A 40 0.62 1.00 2.04
C GLY A 40 -0.16 1.50 0.83
N SER A 41 0.54 1.88 -0.24
CA SER A 41 -0.09 2.17 -1.52
C SER A 41 0.74 1.66 -2.68
N ALA A 42 0.04 1.33 -3.77
CA ALA A 42 0.66 0.97 -5.04
C ALA A 42 -0.19 1.51 -6.21
N THR A 43 0.47 1.91 -7.30
CA THR A 43 -0.20 2.45 -8.49
C THR A 43 0.13 1.65 -9.74
N ARG A 44 -0.83 0.88 -10.25
CA ARG A 44 -0.68 0.05 -11.45
C ARG A 44 -1.64 0.53 -12.54
N ASN A 45 -1.16 0.72 -13.76
CA ASN A 45 -1.97 1.16 -14.92
C ASN A 45 -2.84 2.40 -14.64
N GLY A 46 -2.27 3.41 -13.95
CA GLY A 46 -2.96 4.64 -13.61
C GLY A 46 -4.01 4.51 -12.49
N LYS A 47 -4.04 3.39 -11.76
CA LYS A 47 -4.97 3.12 -10.67
C LYS A 47 -4.21 2.90 -9.37
N THR A 48 -4.59 3.64 -8.33
CA THR A 48 -3.96 3.56 -7.01
C THR A 48 -4.85 2.78 -6.06
N LEU A 49 -4.30 1.76 -5.42
CA LEU A 49 -4.90 1.10 -4.27
C LEU A 49 -4.16 1.49 -3.00
N VAL A 50 -4.91 1.58 -1.91
CA VAL A 50 -4.41 1.85 -0.56
C VAL A 50 -4.83 0.68 0.33
N VAL A 51 -3.87 0.12 1.08
CA VAL A 51 -4.11 -0.91 2.08
C VAL A 51 -3.86 -0.33 3.46
N VAL A 52 -4.80 -0.58 4.39
CA VAL A 52 -4.73 -0.12 5.78
C VAL A 52 -4.81 -1.32 6.70
N LEU A 53 -3.78 -1.52 7.52
CA LEU A 53 -3.70 -2.57 8.52
C LEU A 53 -3.62 -1.94 9.91
N LEU A 54 -4.51 -2.36 10.81
CA LEU A 54 -4.57 -1.91 12.19
C LEU A 54 -4.37 -3.11 13.14
N SER A 55 -3.78 -2.86 14.31
CA SER A 55 -3.55 -3.90 15.32
C SER A 55 -2.79 -5.13 14.77
N GLY A 56 -1.85 -4.91 13.85
CA GLY A 56 -1.10 -5.95 13.16
C GLY A 56 -0.12 -6.70 14.05
N VAL A 57 0.08 -7.98 13.72
CA VAL A 57 1.14 -8.84 14.28
C VAL A 57 2.35 -8.87 13.35
N LYS A 58 3.42 -9.56 13.74
CA LYS A 58 4.60 -9.73 12.88
C LYS A 58 4.18 -10.34 11.54
N GLY A 59 4.61 -9.73 10.43
CA GLY A 59 4.30 -10.23 9.08
C GLY A 59 3.40 -9.33 8.24
N TYR A 60 2.86 -8.24 8.80
CA TYR A 60 1.91 -7.32 8.14
C TYR A 60 2.31 -6.81 6.74
N TYR A 61 3.60 -6.78 6.39
CA TYR A 61 4.03 -6.46 5.02
C TYR A 61 3.61 -7.51 3.98
N LYS A 62 3.60 -8.80 4.35
CA LYS A 62 3.10 -9.87 3.48
C LYS A 62 1.59 -9.76 3.33
N ASP A 63 0.89 -9.52 4.43
CA ASP A 63 -0.57 -9.34 4.41
C ASP A 63 -0.96 -8.13 3.54
N ALA A 64 -0.21 -7.02 3.66
CA ALA A 64 -0.39 -5.84 2.82
C ALA A 64 -0.20 -6.15 1.33
N ALA A 65 0.87 -6.89 0.98
CA ALA A 65 1.12 -7.30 -0.39
C ALA A 65 -0.01 -8.20 -0.93
N SER A 66 -0.44 -9.20 -0.16
CA SER A 66 -1.54 -10.10 -0.55
C SER A 66 -2.87 -9.37 -0.73
N LEU A 67 -3.17 -8.37 0.11
CA LEU A 67 -4.38 -7.55 -0.03
C LEU A 67 -4.31 -6.62 -1.23
N LEU A 68 -3.13 -6.07 -1.56
CA LEU A 68 -2.93 -5.29 -2.78
C LEU A 68 -3.08 -6.18 -4.02
N ASP A 69 -2.52 -7.38 -4.02
CA ASP A 69 -2.68 -8.36 -5.11
C ASP A 69 -4.15 -8.71 -5.31
N TYR A 70 -4.85 -9.07 -4.23
CA TYR A 70 -6.29 -9.31 -4.26
C TYR A 70 -7.05 -8.10 -4.81
N GLY A 71 -6.73 -6.91 -4.33
CA GLY A 71 -7.36 -5.67 -4.79
C GLY A 71 -7.18 -5.46 -6.28
N PHE A 72 -5.96 -5.59 -6.80
CA PHE A 72 -5.68 -5.44 -8.24
C PHE A 72 -6.30 -6.55 -9.09
N GLU A 73 -6.37 -7.79 -8.58
CA GLU A 73 -7.03 -8.90 -9.28
C GLU A 73 -8.55 -8.68 -9.40
N LYS A 74 -9.18 -8.12 -8.36
CA LYS A 74 -10.64 -7.91 -8.33
C LYS A 74 -11.08 -6.55 -8.86
N LEU A 75 -10.17 -5.61 -9.07
CA LEU A 75 -10.49 -4.27 -9.54
C LEU A 75 -11.02 -4.31 -10.99
N LYS A 76 -12.35 -4.32 -11.13
CA LYS A 76 -13.03 -4.15 -12.41
C LYS A 76 -13.28 -2.67 -12.64
N ILE A 77 -12.69 -2.13 -13.70
CA ILE A 77 -12.92 -0.74 -14.10
C ILE A 77 -13.55 -0.75 -15.48
N SER A 78 -14.80 -0.30 -15.53
CA SER A 78 -15.47 0.03 -16.78
C SER A 78 -15.28 1.52 -17.05
N THR A 79 -14.93 1.84 -18.30
CA THR A 79 -15.04 3.22 -18.80
C THR A 79 -16.47 3.38 -19.29
N ILE A 80 -17.25 4.24 -18.64
CA ILE A 80 -18.59 4.59 -19.11
C ILE A 80 -18.44 5.75 -20.09
N LYS A 81 -18.96 5.60 -21.32
CA LYS A 81 -18.97 6.71 -22.26
C LYS A 81 -20.02 7.72 -21.82
N ARG A 82 -19.72 9.02 -21.94
CA ARG A 82 -20.66 10.08 -21.56
C ARG A 82 -21.99 10.00 -22.32
N SER A 83 -21.98 9.46 -23.54
CA SER A 83 -23.17 9.20 -24.36
C SER A 83 -24.10 8.12 -23.80
N GLU A 84 -23.64 7.28 -22.86
CA GLU A 84 -24.41 6.18 -22.26
C GLU A 84 -25.10 6.59 -20.95
N LEU A 85 -24.95 7.84 -20.50
CA LEU A 85 -25.48 8.37 -19.23
C LEU A 85 -26.83 9.12 -19.37
N GLN A 86 -27.43 9.16 -20.56
CA GLN A 86 -28.60 10.02 -20.86
C GLN A 86 -29.86 9.28 -21.37
N ASN A 87 -30.03 7.99 -21.05
CA ASN A 87 -31.32 7.29 -21.22
C ASN A 87 -31.98 7.03 -19.87
#